data_AF-A0A4R6KLW4-F1
#
_entry.id   AF-A0A4R6KLW4-F1
#
_cell.length_a   1.000
_cell.length_b   1.000
_cell.length_c   1.000
_cell.angle_alpha   90.00
_cell.angle_beta   90.00
_cell.angle_gamma   90.00
#
_symmetry.space_group_name_H-M   'P 1'
#
loop_
_entity.id
_entity.type
_entity.pdbx_description
1 polymer ?
#
loop_
_entity_poly.entity_id
_entity_poly.type
_entity_poly.pdbx_seq_one_letter_code
_entity_poly.pdbx_strand_id
1 'polypeptide(L)' 'MGVIPISAGVPQEIAVPAVPDDDRLWVPQAPDVWFRPLMLNTITGQWCNLLKVTRAGIVSRHRHPSAVFGYVIKGRWK' A
#
# COMPACT_ATOMS: atom_id res chain seq x y z
N MET A 1 -1.27 15.26 11.23
CA MET A 1 -2.16 14.49 10.33
C MET A 1 -3.13 15.45 9.68
N GLY A 2 -3.10 15.61 8.36
CA GLY A 2 -4.11 16.40 7.65
C GLY A 2 -5.47 15.69 7.64
N VAL A 3 -6.55 16.45 7.70
CA VAL A 3 -7.92 15.92 7.58
C VAL A 3 -8.08 15.31 6.20
N ILE A 4 -8.47 14.04 6.14
CA ILE A 4 -8.72 13.37 4.86
C ILE A 4 -10.06 13.83 4.31
N PRO A 5 -10.12 14.33 3.06
CA PRO A 5 -11.37 14.72 2.44
C PRO A 5 -12.30 13.50 2.36
N ILE A 6 -13.50 13.65 2.92
CA ILE A 6 -14.54 12.63 2.79
C ILE A 6 -15.27 12.88 1.47
N SER A 7 -15.30 11.87 0.59
CA SER A 7 -16.10 11.94 -0.63
C SER A 7 -17.58 11.91 -0.26
N ALA A 8 -18.34 12.91 -0.72
CA ALA A 8 -19.80 12.95 -0.51
C ALA A 8 -20.55 11.88 -1.32
N GLY A 9 -19.94 11.31 -2.36
CA GLY A 9 -20.57 10.35 -3.28
C GLY A 9 -20.13 8.90 -3.11
N VAL A 10 -19.24 8.61 -2.14
CA VAL A 10 -18.64 7.29 -1.99
C VAL A 10 -18.69 6.87 -0.51
N PRO A 11 -19.13 5.65 -0.17
CA PRO A 11 -19.10 5.13 1.20
C PRO A 11 -17.73 5.31 1.88
N GLN A 12 -17.74 5.66 3.17
CA GLN A 12 -16.53 5.89 3.98
C GLN A 12 -15.56 4.69 3.98
N GLU A 13 -16.04 3.48 3.70
CA GLU A 13 -15.24 2.25 3.62
C GLU A 13 -14.28 2.21 2.43
N ILE A 14 -14.47 3.05 1.40
CA ILE A 14 -13.71 2.97 0.14
C ILE A 14 -12.45 3.86 0.17
N ALA A 15 -12.40 4.88 1.02
CA ALA A 15 -11.27 5.81 1.10
C ALA A 15 -10.87 6.10 2.56
N VAL A 16 -9.83 5.42 3.03
CA VAL A 16 -9.24 5.57 4.37
C VAL A 16 -7.81 6.12 4.27
N PRO A 17 -7.24 6.71 5.36
CA PRO A 17 -5.82 7.04 5.39
C PRO A 17 -4.95 5.86 4.97
N ALA A 18 -4.09 6.05 3.97
CA ALA A 18 -3.19 4.99 3.50
C ALA A 18 -2.10 4.66 4.56
N VAL A 19 -1.57 5.67 5.25
CA VAL A 19 -0.66 5.49 6.39
C VAL A 19 -1.50 5.25 7.64
N PRO A 20 -1.37 4.08 8.31
CA PRO A 20 -2.14 3.78 9.51
C PRO A 20 -1.55 4.49 10.74
N ASP A 21 -2.41 4.82 11.70
CA ASP A 21 -2.01 5.19 13.06
C ASP A 21 -1.75 3.96 13.94
N ASP A 22 -2.32 2.81 13.57
CA ASP A 22 -2.15 1.53 14.27
C ASP A 22 -1.13 0.64 13.56
N ASP A 23 -0.02 0.37 14.23
CA ASP A 23 1.06 -0.44 13.68
C ASP A 23 0.69 -1.92 13.45
N ARG A 24 -0.36 -2.42 14.09
CA ARG A 24 -0.83 -3.81 13.89
C ARG A 24 -1.37 -4.07 12.48
N LEU A 25 -1.67 -3.01 11.73
CA LEU A 25 -2.13 -3.09 10.34
C LEU A 25 -1.01 -3.38 9.33
N TRP A 26 0.26 -3.39 9.78
CA TRP A 26 1.40 -3.78 8.96
C TRP A 26 1.57 -5.30 8.95
N VAL A 27 1.57 -5.88 7.74
CA VAL A 27 1.84 -7.29 7.51
C VAL A 27 3.33 -7.47 7.18
N PRO A 28 4.08 -8.34 7.90
CA PRO A 28 5.46 -8.63 7.58
C PRO A 28 5.55 -9.39 6.26
N GLN A 29 6.44 -8.95 5.35
CA GLN A 29 6.70 -9.63 4.07
C GLN A 29 8.09 -10.25 4.01
N ALA A 30 9.10 -9.55 4.54
CA ALA A 30 10.49 -9.97 4.64
C ALA A 30 11.19 -9.16 5.76
N PRO A 31 12.44 -9.46 6.14
CA PRO A 31 13.19 -8.60 7.06
C PRO A 31 13.19 -7.15 6.58
N ASP A 32 12.81 -6.22 7.46
CA ASP A 32 12.69 -4.77 7.19
C ASP A 32 11.65 -4.36 6.11
N VAL A 33 10.84 -5.30 5.59
CA VAL A 33 9.83 -5.04 4.54
C VAL A 33 8.44 -5.43 5.04
N TRP A 34 7.54 -4.45 4.99
CA TRP A 34 6.17 -4.55 5.47
C TRP A 34 5.21 -4.01 4.41
N PHE A 35 4.00 -4.53 4.37
CA PHE A 35 2.94 -3.94 3.56
C PHE A 35 1.63 -3.81 4.33
N ARG A 36 0.80 -2.87 3.91
CA ARG A 36 -0.58 -2.74 4.34
C ARG A 36 -1.49 -2.91 3.13
N PRO A 37 -2.40 -3.90 3.10
CA PRO A 37 -3.39 -4.01 2.03
C PRO A 37 -4.40 -2.86 2.11
N LEU A 38 -4.73 -2.27 0.97
CA LEU A 38 -5.69 -1.17 0.84
C LEU A 38 -6.91 -1.55 -0.01
N MET A 39 -6.73 -2.45 -0.98
CA MET A 39 -7.78 -2.95 -1.85
C MET A 39 -7.44 -4.35 -2.36
N LEU A 40 -8.46 -5.20 -2.44
CA LEU A 40 -8.40 -6.49 -3.14
C LEU A 40 -9.62 -6.62 -4.06
N ASN A 41 -9.37 -6.84 -5.35
CA ASN A 41 -10.39 -7.14 -6.34
C ASN A 41 -10.13 -8.52 -6.93
N THR A 42 -10.96 -9.49 -6.53
CA THR A 42 -10.86 -10.89 -6.95
C THR A 42 -11.41 -11.15 -8.35
N ILE A 43 -12.16 -10.22 -8.93
CA ILE A 43 -12.77 -10.35 -10.26
C ILE A 43 -11.75 -10.09 -11.36
N THR A 44 -10.96 -9.02 -11.21
CA THR A 44 -9.95 -8.61 -12.21
C THR A 44 -8.51 -8.88 -11.76
N GLY A 45 -8.32 -9.44 -10.57
CA GLY A 45 -7.00 -9.79 -10.03
C GLY A 45 -6.14 -8.57 -9.68
N GLN A 46 -6.77 -7.49 -9.19
CA GLN A 46 -6.09 -6.24 -8.85
C GLN A 46 -5.98 -6.09 -7.34
N TRP A 47 -4.90 -5.45 -6.90
CA TRP A 47 -4.73 -5.06 -5.51
C TRP A 47 -4.00 -3.73 -5.41
N CYS A 48 -4.17 -3.06 -4.29
CA CYS A 48 -3.39 -1.89 -3.90
C CYS A 48 -2.86 -2.12 -2.49
N ASN A 49 -1.58 -1.84 -2.27
CA ASN A 49 -0.97 -1.90 -0.95
C ASN A 49 -0.01 -0.73 -0.74
N LEU A 50 0.14 -0.32 0.52
CA LEU A 50 1.21 0.57 0.94
C LEU A 50 2.42 -0.27 1.34
N LEU A 51 3.59 0.00 0.74
CA LEU A 51 4.85 -0.67 1.07
C LEU A 51 5.67 0.21 2.03
N LYS A 52 6.19 -0.39 3.11
CA LYS A 52 7.07 0.25 4.08
C LYS A 52 8.37 -0.54 4.18
N VAL A 53 9.48 0.13 3.85
CA VAL A 53 10.84 -0.40 4.02
C VAL A 53 11.56 0.46 5.05
N THR A 54 11.98 -0.12 6.18
CA THR A 54 12.50 0.64 7.33
C THR A 54 14.00 0.90 7.28
N ARG A 55 14.75 0.10 6.52
CA ARG A 55 16.22 0.25 6.40
C ARG A 55 16.70 0.05 4.97
N ALA A 56 16.77 -1.21 4.54
CA ALA A 56 17.06 -1.62 3.18
C ALA A 56 16.25 -2.87 2.89
N GLY A 57 15.67 -2.96 1.70
CA GLY A 57 14.87 -4.09 1.28
C GLY A 57 15.12 -4.40 -0.18
N ILE A 58 15.21 -5.68 -0.51
CA ILE A 58 15.22 -6.17 -1.88
C ILE A 58 13.93 -6.93 -2.08
N VAL A 59 13.17 -6.54 -3.10
CA VAL A 59 12.10 -7.39 -3.62
C VAL A 59 12.73 -8.28 -4.67
N SER A 60 12.61 -9.59 -4.49
CA SER A 60 13.14 -10.57 -5.45
C SER A 60 12.63 -10.30 -6.86
N ARG A 61 13.48 -10.57 -7.85
CA ARG A 61 13.13 -10.41 -9.27
C ARG A 61 11.87 -11.20 -9.62
N HIS A 62 10.90 -10.51 -10.22
CA HIS A 62 9.65 -11.10 -10.71
C HIS A 62 9.12 -10.31 -11.92
N ARG A 63 8.08 -10.82 -12.56
CA ARG A 63 7.43 -10.20 -13.72
C ARG A 63 5.94 -10.02 -13.45
N HIS A 64 5.41 -8.86 -13.81
CA HIS A 64 3.98 -8.61 -13.79
C HIS A 64 3.37 -8.89 -15.16
N PRO A 65 2.23 -9.60 -15.23
CA PRO A 65 1.49 -9.77 -16.47
C PRO A 65 0.74 -8.50 -16.89
N SER A 66 0.58 -7.54 -15.97
CA SER A 66 -0.16 -6.28 -16.15
C SER A 66 0.66 -5.08 -15.66
N ALA A 67 0.18 -3.87 -15.93
CA ALA A 67 0.83 -2.63 -15.51
C ALA A 67 0.90 -2.50 -13.98
N VAL A 68 1.96 -1.87 -13.49
CA VAL A 68 2.16 -1.52 -12.08
C VAL A 68 2.32 -0.02 -11.97
N PHE A 69 1.59 0.57 -11.03
CA PHE A 69 1.67 1.99 -10.71
C PHE A 69 2.26 2.15 -9.32
N GLY A 70 3.26 3.02 -9.18
CA GLY A 70 3.92 3.30 -7.92
C GLY A 70 3.94 4.80 -7.65
N TYR A 71 3.61 5.19 -6.42
CA TYR A 71 3.74 6.56 -5.93
C TYR A 71 4.58 6.58 -4.66
N VAL A 72 5.63 7.40 -4.66
CA VAL A 72 6.56 7.49 -3.54
C VAL A 72 6.05 8.54 -2.56
N ILE A 73 5.57 8.08 -1.40
CA ILE A 73 5.13 8.97 -0.31
C ILE A 73 6.33 9.54 0.45
N LYS A 74 7.34 8.70 0.73
CA LYS A 74 8.57 9.07 1.45
C LYS A 74 9.72 8.17 1.00
N GLY A 75 10.93 8.74 0.93
CA GLY A 75 12.15 8.00 0.60
C GLY A 75 12.40 7.87 -0.90
N ARG A 76 13.11 6.81 -1.30
CA ARG A 76 13.44 6.50 -2.70
C ARG A 76 13.68 5.00 -2.87
N TRP A 77 13.48 4.49 -4.08
CA TRP A 77 13.80 3.11 -4.47
C TRP A 77 14.38 3.11 -5.90
N LYS A 78 15.01 2.01 -6.31
CA LYS A 78 15.61 1.81 -7.62
C LYS A 78 15.50 0.35 -8.04
#